data_AF-A0A950DDA8-F1
#
_entry.id   AF-A0A950DDA8-F1
#
_cell.length_a   1.000
_cell.length_b   1.000
_cell.length_c   1.000
_cell.angle_alpha   90.00
_cell.angle_beta   90.00
_cell.angle_gamma   90.00
#
_symmetry.space_group_name_H-M   'P 1'
#
loop_
_entity.id
_entity.type
_entity.pdbx_description
1 polymer ?
#
loop_
_entity_poly.entity_id
_entity_poly.type
_entity_poly.pdbx_seq_one_letter_code
_entity_poly.pdbx_strand_id
1 'polypeptide(L)' 'MISSNYFERLIKSVERIARHAYYPGIDEAIEQCLEDIDELMHAGRITAEEREALRVVLLGMTFNASNNTSNAA' A
#
# COMPACT_ATOMS: atom_id res chain seq x y z
N MET A 1 2.32 20.45 -9.82
CA MET A 1 3.49 19.59 -9.55
C MET A 1 3.43 19.15 -8.10
N ILE A 2 3.12 17.88 -7.85
CA ILE A 2 3.18 17.31 -6.50
C ILE A 2 4.65 17.15 -6.18
N SER A 3 5.13 17.89 -5.18
CA SER A 3 6.53 17.93 -4.80
C SER A 3 7.00 16.53 -4.41
N SER A 4 8.19 16.12 -4.88
CA SER A 4 8.86 14.82 -4.61
C SER A 4 8.75 14.36 -3.13
N ASN A 5 8.71 15.32 -2.21
CA ASN A 5 8.54 15.11 -0.77
C ASN A 5 7.20 14.48 -0.35
N TYR A 6 6.10 14.74 -1.08
CA TYR A 6 4.79 14.15 -0.79
C TYR A 6 4.76 12.65 -1.06
N PHE A 7 5.37 12.23 -2.17
CA PHE A 7 5.45 10.82 -2.56
C PHE A 7 6.35 10.03 -1.59
N GLU A 8 7.50 10.58 -1.20
CA GLU A 8 8.36 9.96 -0.18
C GLU A 8 7.66 9.82 1.17
N ARG A 9 6.85 10.80 1.59
CA ARG A 9 6.05 10.71 2.82
C ARG A 9 4.97 9.64 2.72
N LEU A 10 4.37 9.46 1.54
CA LEU A 10 3.38 8.43 1.29
C LEU A 10 4.01 7.04 1.39
N ILE A 11 5.16 6.83 0.73
CA ILE A 11 5.92 5.57 0.81
C ILE A 11 6.29 5.24 2.26
N LYS A 12 6.86 6.19 3.00
CA LYS A 12 7.22 5.96 4.42
C LYS A 12 6.02 5.62 5.30
N SER A 13 4.83 6.09 4.95
CA SER A 13 3.60 5.79 5.70
C SER A 13 3.11 4.38 5.38
N VAL A 14 3.07 4.01 4.10
CA VAL A 14 2.69 2.67 3.63
C VAL A 14 3.66 1.60 4.16
N GLU A 15 4.97 1.85 4.10
CA GLU A 15 5.99 0.94 4.64
C GLU A 15 5.86 0.70 6.15
N ARG A 16 5.35 1.69 6.89
CA ARG A 16 5.21 1.61 8.35
C ARG A 16 3.95 0.83 8.74
N ILE A 17 2.90 0.92 7.92
CA ILE A 17 1.70 0.09 8.02
C ILE A 17 2.05 -1.36 7.66
N ALA A 18 2.75 -1.58 6.55
CA ALA A 18 3.14 -2.91 6.09
C ALA A 18 4.10 -3.65 7.05
N ARG A 19 4.92 -2.92 7.83
CA ARG A 19 5.83 -3.52 8.82
C ARG A 19 5.16 -3.93 10.13
N HIS A 20 3.96 -3.41 10.45
CA HIS A 20 3.25 -3.84 11.64
C HIS A 20 2.37 -5.05 11.32
N ALA A 21 2.93 -6.20 11.68
CA ALA A 21 2.30 -7.49 11.93
C ALA A 21 0.77 -7.50 11.95
N TYR A 22 0.21 -8.41 11.14
CA TYR A 22 -1.19 -8.84 11.07
C TYR A 22 -2.05 -8.41 12.27
N TYR A 23 -2.90 -7.41 12.03
CA TYR A 23 -3.93 -6.95 12.96
C TYR A 23 -5.30 -7.36 12.39
N PRO A 24 -6.29 -7.80 13.19
CA PRO A 24 -7.65 -8.00 12.70
C PRO A 24 -8.16 -6.69 12.08
N GLY A 25 -8.51 -6.73 10.79
CA GLY A 25 -8.84 -5.53 9.98
C GLY A 25 -7.73 -5.08 9.02
N ILE A 26 -6.64 -5.85 8.87
CA ILE A 26 -5.62 -5.56 7.86
C ILE A 26 -6.21 -5.63 6.44
N ASP A 27 -7.16 -6.53 6.20
CA ASP A 27 -7.86 -6.65 4.91
C ASP A 27 -8.68 -5.38 4.62
N GLU A 28 -9.41 -4.86 5.61
CA GLU A 28 -10.13 -3.57 5.50
C GLU A 28 -9.17 -2.40 5.30
N ALA A 29 -8.02 -2.39 5.98
CA ALA A 29 -7.00 -1.36 5.78
C ALA A 29 -6.36 -1.43 4.38
N ILE A 30 -6.22 -2.63 3.80
CA ILE A 30 -5.74 -2.82 2.43
C ILE A 30 -6.80 -2.34 1.44
N GLU A 31 -8.07 -2.72 1.62
CA GLU A 31 -9.18 -2.23 0.79
C GLU A 31 -9.25 -0.71 0.82
N GLN A 32 -9.22 -0.09 2.00
CA GLN A 32 -9.23 1.36 2.12
C GLN A 32 -8.02 2.01 1.42
N CYS A 33 -6.85 1.40 1.51
CA CYS A 33 -5.65 1.92 0.86
C CYS A 33 -5.71 1.76 -0.68
N LEU A 34 -6.35 0.71 -1.19
CA LEU A 34 -6.64 0.55 -2.61
C LEU A 34 -7.63 1.59 -3.13
N GLU A 35 -8.66 1.91 -2.34
CA GLU A 35 -9.61 2.98 -2.65
C GLU A 35 -8.93 4.36 -2.70
N ASP A 36 -8.09 4.68 -1.71
CA ASP A 36 -7.33 5.94 -1.69
C ASP A 36 -6.42 6.09 -2.92
N ILE A 37 -5.79 5.00 -3.37
CA ILE A 37 -4.96 4.98 -4.58
C ILE A 37 -5.81 5.29 -5.82
N ASP A 38 -7.02 4.76 -5.89
CA ASP A 38 -7.95 5.02 -7.00
C ASP A 38 -8.45 6.46 -6.99
N GLU A 39 -8.77 7.00 -5.83
CA GLU A 39 -9.15 8.41 -5.68
C GLU A 39 -8.01 9.35 -6.11
N LEU A 40 -6.76 9.03 -5.80
CA LEU A 40 -5.60 9.80 -6.25
C LEU A 40 -5.49 9.79 -7.79
N MET A 41 -5.76 8.65 -8.43
CA MET A 41 -5.78 8.57 -9.89
C MET A 41 -6.95 9.39 -10.47
N HIS A 42 -8.15 9.25 -9.91
CA HIS A 42 -9.34 9.98 -10.35
C HIS A 42 -9.21 11.50 -10.16
N ALA A 43 -8.51 11.94 -9.13
CA ALA A 43 -8.16 13.34 -8.91
C ALA A 43 -7.03 13.84 -9.85
N GLY A 44 -6.50 12.99 -10.73
CA GLY A 44 -5.40 13.31 -11.65
C GLY A 44 -4.07 13.57 -10.94
N ARG A 45 -3.91 13.08 -9.71
CA ARG A 45 -2.71 13.26 -8.89
C ARG A 45 -1.63 12.23 -9.19
N ILE A 46 -2.01 11.07 -9.69
CA ILE A 46 -1.13 10.02 -10.18
C ILE A 46 -1.64 9.48 -11.53
N THR A 47 -0.75 8.91 -12.32
CA THR A 47 -1.11 8.24 -13.58
C THR A 47 -1.68 6.85 -13.33
N ALA A 48 -2.31 6.25 -14.35
CA ALA A 48 -2.78 4.87 -14.29
C ALA A 48 -1.62 3.88 -14.06
N GLU A 49 -0.44 4.15 -14.62
CA GLU A 49 0.76 3.32 -14.45
C GLU A 49 1.29 3.42 -13.01
N GLU A 50 1.30 4.62 -12.43
CA GLU A 50 1.68 4.83 -11.03
C GLU A 50 0.70 4.16 -10.05
N ARG A 51 -0.61 4.20 -10.35
CA ARG A 51 -1.65 3.49 -9.59
C ARG A 51 -1.40 1.98 -9.58
N GLU A 52 -1.17 1.37 -10.74
CA GLU A 52 -0.91 -0.08 -10.82
C GLU A 52 0.38 -0.48 -10.09
N ALA A 53 1.43 0.34 -10.18
CA ALA A 53 2.67 0.09 -9.42
C ALA A 53 2.42 0.09 -7.91
N LEU A 54 1.64 1.04 -7.39
CA LEU A 54 1.28 1.11 -5.96
C LEU A 54 0.45 -0.09 -5.51
N ARG A 55 -0.49 -0.55 -6.35
CA ARG A 55 -1.30 -1.76 -6.10
C ARG A 55 -0.44 -3.02 -6.00
N VAL A 56 0.53 -3.18 -6.92
CA VAL A 56 1.47 -4.32 -6.90
C VAL A 56 2.32 -4.32 -5.63
N VAL A 57 2.78 -3.14 -5.19
CA VAL A 57 3.55 -3.02 -3.94
C VAL A 57 2.70 -3.41 -2.73
N LEU A 58 1.49 -2.87 -2.63
CA LEU A 58 0.58 -3.13 -1.51
C LEU A 58 0.22 -4.63 -1.42
N LEU A 59 -0.17 -5.24 -2.54
CA LEU A 59 -0.56 -6.66 -2.60
C LEU A 59 0.64 -7.61 -2.46
N GLY A 60 1.79 -7.25 -3.04
CA GLY A 60 3.03 -8.03 -2.93
C GLY A 60 3.60 -8.05 -1.49
N MET A 61 3.43 -6.96 -0.73
CA MET A 61 3.79 -6.91 0.69
C MET A 61 2.90 -7.83 1.54
N THR A 62 1.60 -7.94 1.26
CA THR A 62 0.70 -8.88 1.95
C THR A 62 1.04 -10.35 1.69
N PHE A 63 1.48 -10.67 0.47
CA PHE A 63 1.90 -12.03 0.13
C PHE A 63 3.14 -12.43 0.95
N ASN A 64 4.08 -11.49 1.14
CA ASN A 64 5.29 -11.67 1.97
C ASN A 64 5.05 -11.66 3.49
N ALA A 65 3.90 -11.17 3.96
CA ALA A 65 3.50 -11.24 5.36
C ALA A 65 2.84 -12.59 5.71
N SER A 66 2.08 -13.17 4.77
CA SER A 66 1.34 -14.43 4.95
C SER A 66 2.22 -15.69 4.86
N ASN A 67 3.32 -15.65 4.11
CA ASN A 67 4.28 -16.76 3.98
C ASN A 67 5.34 -16.77 5.11
N ASN A 68 5.56 -15.65 5.82
CA ASN A 68 6.45 -15.59 7.00
C ASN A 68 5.80 -16.19 8.26
N THR A 69 4.47 -16.33 8.30
CA THR A 69 3.72 -16.96 9.40
C THR A 69 3.60 -18.49 9.24
N SER A 70 3.77 -19.03 8.03
CA SER A 70 3.74 -20.48 7.76
C SER A 70 5.02 -21.24 8.13
N ASN A 71 6.12 -20.54 8.47
CA ASN A 71 7.39 -21.13 8.90
C ASN A 71 7.61 -21.07 10.42
N ALA A 72 6.60 -20.68 11.20
CA ALA A 72 6.66 -20.58 12.66
C ALA A 72 5.76 -21.62 13.37
N ALA A 73 5.52 -22.78 12.75
CA ALA A 73 4.79 -23.91 13.33
C ALA A 73 5.70 -25.15 13.43
#